data_AF-A0A9D7YII2-F1
#
_entry.id   AF-A0A9D7YII2-F1
#
_cell.length_a   1.000
_cell.length_b   1.000
_cell.length_c   1.000
_cell.angle_alpha   90.00
_cell.angle_beta   90.00
_cell.angle_gamma   90.00
#
_symmetry.space_group_name_H-M   'P 1'
#
loop_
_entity.id
_entity.type
_entity.pdbx_description
1 polymer ?
#
loop_
_entity_poly.entity_id
_entity_poly.type
_entity_poly.pdbx_seq_one_letter_code
_entity_poly.pdbx_strand_id
1 'polypeptide(L)'
;VADVTAQTAPELVAGVGAAPGARPGARPGVIVDGTDNYETRYLLNDLAVREGIPLVYAGAVSGEAMSMTVLPGRAACLRCVFPEAPAPEARATCDTVGVFGPAVAVAGAWQAGEALKILLGREDLLSGSLARFDLAHGRTAATSLAGARDASCVCCGQGRFEWLDAPEAAATTLCGRSSVQVAAPDVAGASRDEGRGFEALAERLRAAGEVTANRFLVRVRLRDERGAGGEDVSLTVFRDGRTIVSGTTDGVRARSLVARYVGA
;
A
#
# COMPACT_ATOMS: atom_id res chain seq x y z
N VAL A 1 -0.61 1.97 -11.60
CA VAL A 1 -0.19 2.27 -10.22
C VAL A 1 0.97 1.33 -9.95
N ALA A 2 2.20 1.85 -9.95
CA ALA A 2 3.36 1.08 -9.52
C ALA A 2 3.25 0.88 -8.00
N ASP A 3 3.64 -0.29 -7.51
CA ASP A 3 3.64 -0.53 -6.06
C ASP A 3 4.62 0.44 -5.39
N VAL A 4 4.18 1.06 -4.29
CA VAL A 4 5.02 1.97 -3.51
C VAL A 4 5.88 1.11 -2.59
N THR A 5 7.18 1.05 -2.86
CA THR A 5 8.18 0.29 -2.10
C THR A 5 9.33 1.20 -1.69
N ALA A 6 10.24 0.70 -0.88
CA ALA A 6 11.44 1.45 -0.47
C ALA A 6 12.28 1.93 -1.67
N GLN A 7 12.28 1.15 -2.76
CA GLN A 7 13.02 1.45 -3.99
C GLN A 7 12.28 2.44 -4.90
N THR A 8 10.95 2.29 -5.05
CA THR A 8 10.17 3.11 -5.98
C THR A 8 9.75 4.45 -5.37
N ALA A 9 9.62 4.53 -4.04
CA ALA A 9 9.18 5.74 -3.35
C ALA A 9 10.03 6.99 -3.63
N PRO A 10 11.39 6.94 -3.60
CA PRO A 10 12.21 8.09 -3.97
C PRO A 10 12.00 8.55 -5.42
N GLU A 11 11.83 7.60 -6.35
CA GLU A 11 11.59 7.89 -7.77
C GLU A 11 10.23 8.54 -7.99
N LEU A 12 9.20 8.12 -7.25
CA LEU A 12 7.87 8.75 -7.32
C LEU A 12 7.91 10.22 -6.90
N VAL A 13 8.73 10.55 -5.89
CA VAL A 13 8.94 11.95 -5.46
C VAL A 13 9.73 12.73 -6.50
N ALA A 14 10.81 12.16 -7.03
CA ALA A 14 11.65 12.80 -8.05
C ALA A 14 10.92 12.97 -9.40
N GLY A 15 10.04 12.04 -9.74
CA GLY A 15 9.32 11.97 -11.02
C GLY A 15 8.21 13.00 -11.17
N VAL A 16 7.77 13.68 -10.10
CA VAL A 16 6.75 14.74 -10.18
C VAL A 16 7.20 15.87 -11.11
N GLY A 17 8.50 16.20 -11.13
CA GLY A 17 9.07 17.18 -12.04
C GLY A 17 9.15 16.75 -13.51
N ALA A 18 8.87 15.48 -13.82
CA ALA A 18 8.87 14.91 -15.17
C ALA A 18 7.45 14.79 -15.79
N ALA A 19 6.40 15.10 -15.04
CA ALA A 19 5.03 15.08 -15.55
C ALA A 19 4.81 16.18 -16.62
N PRO A 20 3.98 15.95 -17.66
CA PRO A 20 3.67 16.98 -18.65
C PRO A 20 3.16 18.27 -18.00
N GLY A 21 3.87 19.39 -18.20
CA GLY A 21 3.55 20.69 -17.60
C GLY A 21 4.14 20.94 -16.21
N ALA A 22 4.84 19.97 -15.61
CA ALA A 22 5.60 20.19 -14.39
C ALA A 22 6.87 21.00 -14.67
N ARG A 23 7.30 21.80 -13.69
CA ARG A 23 8.61 22.45 -13.75
C ARG A 23 9.69 21.37 -13.55
N PRO A 24 10.75 21.33 -14.37
CA PRO A 24 11.87 20.42 -14.15
C PRO A 24 12.42 20.59 -12.73
N GLY A 25 12.58 19.48 -12.00
CA GLY A 25 13.02 19.49 -10.60
C GLY A 25 11.93 19.88 -9.58
N ALA A 26 10.67 20.04 -9.98
CA ALA A 26 9.57 20.24 -9.04
C ALA A 26 9.40 19.01 -8.13
N ARG A 27 9.30 19.27 -6.83
CA ARG A 27 8.91 18.29 -5.82
C ARG A 27 7.39 18.30 -5.63
N PRO A 28 6.77 17.20 -5.18
CA PRO A 28 5.37 17.22 -4.79
C PRO A 28 5.14 18.22 -3.65
N GLY A 29 4.05 18.98 -3.75
CA GLY A 29 3.64 19.89 -2.68
C GLY A 29 3.03 19.19 -1.46
N VAL A 30 2.51 17.97 -1.65
CA VAL A 30 1.89 17.14 -0.61
C VAL A 30 1.84 15.67 -1.05
N ILE A 31 1.95 14.74 -0.11
CA ILE A 31 1.70 13.31 -0.29
C ILE A 31 0.31 13.00 0.30
N VAL A 32 -0.49 12.21 -0.42
CA VAL A 32 -1.82 11.75 0.04
C VAL A 32 -1.80 10.23 0.12
N ASP A 33 -2.01 9.68 1.32
CA ASP A 33 -1.97 8.25 1.58
C ASP A 33 -3.37 7.62 1.44
N GLY A 34 -3.61 7.00 0.29
CA GLY A 34 -4.82 6.21 0.03
C GLY A 34 -4.60 4.70 0.15
N THR A 35 -3.63 4.27 0.94
CA THR A 35 -3.19 2.86 1.00
C THR A 35 -3.95 2.06 2.06
N ASP A 36 -4.06 0.76 1.83
CA ASP A 36 -4.86 -0.18 2.64
C ASP A 36 -4.03 -1.09 3.55
N ASN A 37 -2.70 -0.96 3.53
CA ASN A 37 -1.78 -1.77 4.32
C ASN A 37 -0.86 -0.90 5.20
N TYR A 38 -0.50 -1.42 6.37
CA TYR A 38 0.26 -0.66 7.37
C TYR A 38 1.68 -0.35 6.89
N GLU A 39 2.33 -1.30 6.25
CA GLU A 39 3.71 -1.20 5.76
C GLU A 39 3.89 0.03 4.86
N THR A 40 2.99 0.20 3.88
CA THR A 40 3.07 1.33 2.95
C THR A 40 2.80 2.66 3.66
N ARG A 41 1.89 2.69 4.64
CA ARG A 41 1.60 3.90 5.44
C ARG A 41 2.82 4.38 6.20
N TYR A 42 3.53 3.44 6.85
CA TYR A 42 4.76 3.76 7.58
C TYR A 42 5.90 4.15 6.64
N LEU A 43 6.03 3.48 5.49
CA LEU A 43 6.99 3.84 4.46
C LEU A 43 6.75 5.24 3.89
N LEU A 44 5.49 5.61 3.62
CA LEU A 44 5.11 6.96 3.19
C LEU A 44 5.39 8.01 4.27
N ASN A 45 5.18 7.68 5.54
CA ASN A 45 5.54 8.55 6.65
C ASN A 45 7.05 8.82 6.70
N ASP A 46 7.86 7.75 6.61
CA ASP A 46 9.32 7.87 6.62
C ASP A 46 9.80 8.72 5.44
N LEU A 47 9.22 8.51 4.26
CA LEU A 47 9.52 9.30 3.06
C LEU A 47 9.15 10.77 3.24
N ALA A 48 7.94 11.04 3.73
CA ALA A 48 7.45 12.40 3.98
C ALA A 48 8.36 13.15 4.95
N VAL A 49 8.75 12.51 6.06
CA VAL A 49 9.65 13.11 7.06
C VAL A 49 11.05 13.34 6.50
N ARG A 50 11.62 12.35 5.79
CA ARG A 50 12.96 12.47 5.19
C ARG A 50 13.04 13.58 4.15
N GLU A 51 12.04 13.67 3.28
CA GLU A 51 12.02 14.63 2.18
C GLU A 51 11.48 16.01 2.58
N GLY A 52 10.95 16.14 3.81
CA GLY A 52 10.34 17.38 4.29
C GLY A 52 9.02 17.72 3.59
N ILE A 53 8.29 16.73 3.08
CA ILE A 53 7.07 16.91 2.30
C ILE A 53 5.87 16.62 3.21
N PRO A 54 4.85 17.51 3.28
CA PRO A 54 3.64 17.24 4.02
C PRO A 54 2.94 15.95 3.58
N LEU A 55 2.41 15.19 4.53
CA LEU A 55 1.65 13.97 4.28
C LEU A 55 0.25 14.10 4.88
N VAL A 56 -0.77 13.73 4.12
CA VAL A 56 -2.14 13.59 4.61
C VAL A 56 -2.46 12.10 4.73
N TYR A 57 -2.44 11.60 5.96
CA TYR A 57 -2.78 10.22 6.29
C TYR A 57 -4.29 10.03 6.33
N ALA A 58 -4.78 8.87 5.87
CA ALA A 58 -6.07 8.35 6.28
C ALA A 58 -6.10 6.83 6.33
N GLY A 59 -7.04 6.32 7.10
CA GLY A 59 -7.40 4.92 7.13
C GLY A 59 -8.92 4.78 7.24
N ALA A 60 -9.46 3.74 6.63
CA ALA A 60 -10.84 3.32 6.82
C ALA A 60 -10.87 1.80 7.02
N VAL A 61 -11.67 1.34 7.97
CA VAL A 61 -11.85 -0.08 8.29
C VAL A 61 -13.20 -0.27 8.97
N SER A 62 -13.94 -1.32 8.63
CA SER A 62 -15.33 -1.48 9.09
C SER A 62 -16.16 -0.22 8.79
N GLY A 63 -16.89 0.32 9.77
CA GLY A 63 -17.61 1.59 9.69
C GLY A 63 -16.80 2.81 10.15
N GLU A 64 -15.49 2.67 10.39
CA GLU A 64 -14.66 3.73 10.93
C GLU A 64 -13.75 4.34 9.86
N ALA A 65 -13.53 5.65 9.97
CA ALA A 65 -12.54 6.39 9.22
C ALA A 65 -11.72 7.29 10.15
N MET A 66 -10.46 7.52 9.80
CA MET A 66 -9.58 8.44 10.50
C MET A 66 -8.65 9.16 9.54
N SER A 67 -8.24 10.37 9.89
CA SER A 67 -7.28 11.15 9.12
C SER A 67 -6.51 12.11 10.01
N MET A 68 -5.26 12.39 9.63
CA MET A 68 -4.45 13.45 10.21
C MET A 68 -3.42 13.97 9.20
N THR A 69 -2.89 15.16 9.47
CA THR A 69 -1.80 15.75 8.70
C THR A 69 -0.47 15.63 9.42
N VAL A 70 0.54 15.14 8.72
CA VAL A 70 1.94 15.15 9.15
C VAL A 70 2.62 16.33 8.45
N LEU A 71 3.14 17.26 9.27
CA LEU A 71 3.93 18.41 8.81
C LEU A 71 5.37 18.21 9.33
N PRO A 72 6.29 17.65 8.50
CA PRO A 72 7.65 17.35 8.91
C PRO A 72 8.34 18.52 9.63
N GLY A 73 8.99 18.23 10.76
CA GLY A 73 9.68 19.22 11.60
C GLY A 73 8.76 20.15 12.42
N ARG A 74 7.45 20.18 12.16
CA ARG A 74 6.51 21.14 12.79
C ARG A 74 5.39 20.48 13.58
N ALA A 75 4.94 19.30 13.17
CA ALA A 75 3.88 18.54 13.83
C ALA A 75 4.32 17.09 14.11
N ALA A 76 3.47 16.36 14.83
CA ALA A 76 3.64 14.94 15.07
C ALA A 76 3.66 14.16 13.73
N CYS A 77 4.55 13.19 13.60
CA CYS A 77 4.52 12.23 12.49
C CYS A 77 3.62 11.02 12.82
N LEU A 78 3.41 10.12 11.87
CA LEU A 78 2.64 8.90 12.09
C LEU A 78 3.19 8.10 13.28
N ARG A 79 4.51 7.97 13.38
CA ARG A 79 5.22 7.27 14.48
C ARG A 79 5.13 7.98 15.84
N CYS A 80 4.71 9.24 15.90
CA CYS A 80 4.42 9.89 17.18
C CYS A 80 3.06 9.46 17.73
N VAL A 81 2.08 9.21 16.84
CA VAL A 81 0.71 8.87 17.22
C VAL A 81 0.53 7.35 17.30
N PHE A 82 1.15 6.62 16.38
CA PHE A 82 1.16 5.17 16.31
C PHE A 82 2.63 4.70 16.25
N PRO A 83 3.27 4.47 17.42
CA PRO A 83 4.70 4.21 17.48
C PRO A 83 5.14 2.96 16.71
N GLU A 84 4.32 1.93 16.65
CA GLU A 84 4.61 0.69 15.93
C GLU A 84 3.41 0.26 15.10
N ALA A 85 3.68 -0.40 13.97
CA ALA A 85 2.64 -1.07 13.22
C ALA A 85 2.01 -2.16 14.09
N PRO A 86 0.69 -2.37 14.03
CA PRO A 86 0.07 -3.47 14.76
C PRO A 86 0.72 -4.80 14.38
N ALA A 87 0.91 -5.67 15.36
CA ALA A 87 1.38 -7.04 15.13
C ALA A 87 0.49 -7.73 14.08
N PRO A 88 1.04 -8.56 13.18
CA PRO A 88 0.30 -9.19 12.08
C PRO A 88 -1.04 -9.81 12.49
N GLU A 89 -1.09 -10.41 13.68
CA GLU A 89 -2.25 -11.10 14.25
C GLU A 89 -3.33 -10.13 14.75
N ALA A 90 -2.97 -8.88 15.06
CA ALA A 90 -3.86 -7.83 15.56
C ALA A 90 -4.34 -6.86 14.46
N ARG A 91 -3.96 -7.09 13.19
CA ARG A 91 -4.31 -6.20 12.08
C ARG A 91 -5.75 -6.41 11.64
N ALA A 92 -6.63 -5.50 12.04
CA ALA A 92 -7.91 -5.29 11.35
C ALA A 92 -7.64 -4.63 9.98
N THR A 93 -8.25 -5.19 8.93
CA THR A 93 -8.12 -4.72 7.55
C THR A 93 -9.49 -4.71 6.88
N CYS A 94 -9.63 -3.95 5.79
CA CYS A 94 -10.85 -3.92 4.98
C CYS A 94 -11.35 -5.30 4.57
N ASP A 95 -10.46 -6.26 4.44
CA ASP A 95 -10.79 -7.62 4.01
C ASP A 95 -11.07 -8.57 5.19
N THR A 96 -10.49 -8.34 6.37
CA THR A 96 -10.76 -9.18 7.56
C THR A 96 -12.03 -8.77 8.31
N VAL A 97 -12.32 -7.48 8.38
CA VAL A 97 -13.50 -6.95 9.11
C VAL A 97 -14.47 -6.19 8.21
N GLY A 98 -14.24 -6.19 6.90
CA GLY A 98 -15.03 -5.42 5.95
C GLY A 98 -14.62 -3.95 5.91
N VAL A 99 -15.09 -3.24 4.88
CA VAL A 99 -15.04 -1.77 4.83
C VAL A 99 -16.35 -1.22 4.29
N PHE A 100 -16.90 -0.25 4.99
CA PHE A 100 -18.11 0.44 4.59
C PHE A 100 -17.75 1.57 3.62
N GLY A 101 -18.23 1.49 2.38
CA GLY A 101 -17.90 2.46 1.32
C GLY A 101 -18.04 3.94 1.73
N PRO A 102 -19.10 4.35 2.46
CA PRO A 102 -19.21 5.71 3.00
C PRO A 102 -18.08 6.12 3.93
N ALA A 103 -17.48 5.21 4.71
CA ALA A 103 -16.33 5.52 5.56
C ALA A 103 -15.11 5.88 4.69
N VAL A 104 -14.89 5.14 3.59
CA VAL A 104 -13.85 5.46 2.59
C VAL A 104 -14.10 6.83 1.95
N ALA A 105 -15.36 7.13 1.59
CA ALA A 105 -15.73 8.41 1.02
C ALA A 105 -15.47 9.58 1.98
N VAL A 106 -15.81 9.42 3.26
CA VAL A 106 -15.51 10.41 4.31
C VAL A 106 -14.01 10.60 4.48
N ALA A 107 -13.23 9.52 4.56
CA ALA A 107 -11.78 9.57 4.65
C ALA A 107 -11.17 10.34 3.46
N GLY A 108 -11.54 9.98 2.24
CA GLY A 108 -11.03 10.62 1.02
C GLY A 108 -11.42 12.09 0.90
N ALA A 109 -12.67 12.45 1.23
CA ALA A 109 -13.11 13.84 1.23
C ALA A 109 -12.37 14.70 2.25
N TRP A 110 -12.15 14.16 3.45
CA TRP A 110 -11.36 14.84 4.49
C TRP A 110 -9.90 15.02 4.06
N GLN A 111 -9.28 13.97 3.53
CA GLN A 111 -7.91 14.05 3.01
C GLN A 111 -7.76 15.11 1.91
N ALA A 112 -8.69 15.14 0.95
CA ALA A 112 -8.67 16.11 -0.12
C ALA A 112 -8.77 17.54 0.42
N GLY A 113 -9.61 17.77 1.43
CA GLY A 113 -9.72 19.06 2.11
C GLY A 113 -8.41 19.52 2.75
N GLU A 114 -7.74 18.65 3.51
CA GLU A 114 -6.45 18.97 4.13
C GLU A 114 -5.33 19.18 3.09
N ALA A 115 -5.30 18.35 2.05
CA ALA A 115 -4.32 18.48 0.96
C ALA A 115 -4.48 19.81 0.22
N LEU A 116 -5.71 20.23 -0.09
CA LEU A 116 -5.98 21.51 -0.74
C LEU A 116 -5.54 22.69 0.13
N LYS A 117 -5.77 22.64 1.45
CA LYS A 117 -5.29 23.68 2.37
C LYS A 117 -3.77 23.80 2.34
N ILE A 118 -3.04 22.68 2.35
CA ILE A 118 -1.58 22.66 2.23
C ILE A 118 -1.15 23.30 0.90
N LEU A 119 -1.73 22.86 -0.23
CA LEU A 119 -1.38 23.35 -1.56
C LEU A 119 -1.67 24.84 -1.76
N LEU A 120 -2.69 25.37 -1.08
CA LEU A 120 -3.04 26.79 -1.08
C LEU A 120 -2.23 27.61 -0.06
N GLY A 121 -1.32 27.00 0.69
CA GLY A 121 -0.55 27.66 1.75
C GLY A 121 -1.40 28.09 2.96
N ARG A 122 -2.58 27.49 3.12
CA ARG A 122 -3.57 27.78 4.19
C ARG A 122 -3.46 26.79 5.32
N GLU A 123 -2.25 26.60 5.82
CA GLU A 123 -1.98 25.65 6.91
C GLU A 123 -2.65 26.06 8.23
N ASP A 124 -3.00 27.34 8.38
CA ASP A 124 -3.82 27.87 9.48
C ASP A 124 -5.21 27.24 9.58
N LEU A 125 -5.70 26.64 8.49
CA LEU A 125 -7.01 25.99 8.41
C LEU A 125 -6.94 24.47 8.63
N LEU A 126 -5.77 23.89 8.84
CA LEU A 126 -5.61 22.45 9.06
C LEU A 126 -6.24 22.04 10.38
N SER A 127 -6.74 20.81 10.44
CA SER A 127 -7.41 20.31 11.64
C SER A 127 -6.50 20.23 12.86
N GLY A 128 -5.18 20.04 12.66
CA GLY A 128 -4.20 19.89 13.73
C GLY A 128 -4.49 18.74 14.70
N SER A 129 -5.30 17.76 14.27
CA SER A 129 -5.91 16.74 15.10
C SER A 129 -5.94 15.39 14.38
N LEU A 130 -6.06 14.31 15.14
CA LEU A 130 -6.50 13.01 14.65
C LEU A 130 -8.04 13.04 14.58
N ALA A 131 -8.56 13.26 13.38
CA ALA A 131 -9.98 13.19 13.11
C ALA A 131 -10.42 11.72 13.02
N ARG A 132 -11.55 11.38 13.64
CA ARG A 132 -12.15 10.05 13.65
C ARG A 132 -13.65 10.16 13.38
N PHE A 133 -14.14 9.25 12.57
CA PHE A 133 -15.53 9.16 12.14
C PHE A 133 -15.98 7.71 12.36
N ASP A 134 -16.92 7.50 13.27
CA ASP A 134 -17.61 6.24 13.47
C ASP A 134 -18.98 6.38 12.81
N LEU A 135 -19.11 5.85 11.60
CA LEU A 135 -20.33 5.94 10.81
C LEU A 135 -21.38 4.93 11.26
N ALA A 136 -20.99 3.89 11.99
CA ALA A 136 -21.93 2.91 12.53
C ALA A 136 -22.80 3.52 13.63
N HIS A 137 -22.23 4.41 14.44
CA HIS A 137 -22.94 5.10 15.53
C HIS A 137 -23.15 6.59 15.29
N GLY A 138 -22.76 7.11 14.12
CA GLY A 138 -22.89 8.52 13.77
C GLY A 138 -22.06 9.46 14.67
N ARG A 139 -20.89 9.01 15.14
CA ARG A 139 -20.03 9.76 16.06
C ARG A 139 -18.83 10.34 15.33
N THR A 140 -18.42 11.54 15.75
CA THR A 140 -17.19 12.17 15.28
C THR A 140 -16.36 12.62 16.47
N ALA A 141 -15.05 12.53 16.35
CA ALA A 141 -14.11 12.98 17.36
C ALA A 141 -12.87 13.58 16.69
N ALA A 142 -12.34 14.66 17.26
CA ALA A 142 -11.07 15.22 16.86
C ALA A 142 -10.17 15.31 18.09
N THR A 143 -9.11 14.51 18.11
CA THR A 143 -8.13 14.53 19.19
C THR A 143 -6.98 15.44 18.78
N SER A 144 -6.82 16.57 19.47
CA SER A 144 -5.73 17.52 19.18
C SER A 144 -4.36 16.84 19.22
N LEU A 145 -3.52 17.14 18.23
CA LEU A 145 -2.13 16.69 18.14
C LEU A 145 -1.15 17.81 18.48
N ALA A 146 -1.64 18.94 19.03
CA ALA A 146 -0.77 20.01 19.51
C ALA A 146 0.18 19.48 20.59
N GLY A 147 1.48 19.65 20.38
CA GLY A 147 2.52 19.15 21.29
C GLY A 147 2.74 17.62 21.24
N ALA A 148 2.06 16.88 20.37
CA ALA A 148 2.23 15.43 20.23
C ALA A 148 3.52 15.03 19.50
N ARG A 149 4.29 16.00 18.97
CA ARG A 149 5.61 15.71 18.37
C ARG A 149 6.59 15.33 19.47
N ASP A 150 7.10 14.11 19.39
CA ASP A 150 8.07 13.58 20.33
C ASP A 150 9.50 13.70 19.78
N ALA A 151 10.40 14.32 20.55
CA ALA A 151 11.82 14.44 20.22
C ALA A 151 12.54 13.08 20.24
N SER A 152 12.02 12.11 20.99
CA SER A 152 12.52 10.74 21.05
C SER A 152 11.94 9.81 19.97
N CYS A 153 10.99 10.30 19.14
CA CYS A 153 10.41 9.52 18.06
C CYS A 153 11.48 9.01 17.09
N VAL A 154 11.50 7.70 16.84
CA VAL A 154 12.49 7.04 15.97
C VAL A 154 12.56 7.66 14.56
N CYS A 155 11.40 8.06 14.02
CA CYS A 155 11.31 8.66 12.69
C CYS A 155 11.61 10.16 12.73
N CYS A 156 10.69 11.01 13.23
CA CYS A 156 10.84 12.47 13.11
C CYS A 156 11.73 13.14 14.18
N GLY A 157 12.10 12.42 15.23
CA GLY A 157 12.98 12.90 16.30
C GLY A 157 14.43 12.46 16.07
N GLN A 158 14.62 11.17 15.74
CA GLN A 158 15.93 10.55 15.61
C GLN A 158 16.39 10.36 14.15
N GLY A 159 15.51 10.59 13.16
CA GLY A 159 15.85 10.52 11.74
C GLY A 159 16.18 9.10 11.25
N ARG A 160 15.66 8.06 11.91
CA ARG A 160 15.80 6.67 11.48
C ARG A 160 14.56 6.26 10.70
N PHE A 161 14.73 5.93 9.43
CA PHE A 161 13.66 5.65 8.48
C PHE A 161 13.55 4.14 8.23
N GLU A 162 13.22 3.39 9.29
CA GLU A 162 13.24 1.93 9.32
C GLU A 162 12.44 1.27 8.20
N TRP A 163 11.33 1.88 7.76
CA TRP A 163 10.48 1.32 6.71
C TRP A 163 10.96 1.66 5.31
N LEU A 164 11.60 2.83 5.17
CA LEU A 164 12.12 3.31 3.91
C LEU A 164 13.51 2.75 3.60
N ASP A 165 14.29 2.44 4.62
CA ASP A 165 15.62 1.83 4.52
C ASP A 165 15.56 0.30 4.63
N ALA A 166 14.35 -0.28 4.80
CA ALA A 166 14.17 -1.71 4.88
C ALA A 166 14.60 -2.43 3.59
N PRO A 167 15.36 -3.54 3.67
CA PRO A 167 15.68 -4.36 2.51
C PRO A 167 14.41 -4.95 1.87
N GLU A 168 14.47 -5.14 0.56
CA GLU A 168 13.34 -5.50 -0.30
C GLU A 168 12.56 -6.71 0.25
N ALA A 169 11.27 -6.52 0.55
CA ALA A 169 10.38 -7.64 0.73
C ALA A 169 10.08 -8.23 -0.66
N ALA A 170 10.69 -9.37 -1.00
CA ALA A 170 10.45 -10.09 -2.26
C ALA A 170 9.00 -10.60 -2.44
N ALA A 171 8.12 -10.28 -1.49
CA ALA A 171 6.71 -10.62 -1.45
C ALA A 171 5.99 -9.60 -0.58
N THR A 172 4.96 -8.95 -1.13
CA THR A 172 4.07 -8.06 -0.39
C THR A 172 2.77 -8.80 -0.12
N THR A 173 2.43 -9.02 1.14
CA THR A 173 1.14 -9.60 1.50
C THR A 173 0.05 -8.57 1.21
N LEU A 174 -0.86 -8.90 0.30
CA LEU A 174 -2.05 -8.08 0.05
C LEU A 174 -3.05 -8.37 1.19
N CYS A 175 -3.39 -7.33 1.93
CA CYS A 175 -4.23 -7.45 3.12
C CYS A 175 -5.53 -8.20 2.83
N GLY A 176 -5.79 -9.23 3.64
CA GLY A 176 -7.04 -10.01 3.77
C GLY A 176 -7.55 -10.83 2.59
N ARG A 177 -6.73 -11.13 1.58
CA ARG A 177 -7.05 -12.13 0.55
C ARG A 177 -6.40 -13.50 0.76
N SER A 178 -5.81 -13.75 1.93
CA SER A 178 -4.80 -14.79 2.11
C SER A 178 -3.88 -14.81 0.89
N SER A 179 -3.36 -13.65 0.49
CA SER A 179 -2.65 -13.55 -0.77
C SER A 179 -1.39 -12.73 -0.68
N VAL A 180 -0.39 -13.18 -1.42
CA VAL A 180 0.91 -12.54 -1.52
C VAL A 180 1.13 -12.15 -2.97
N GLN A 181 1.46 -10.88 -3.19
CA GLN A 181 1.97 -10.43 -4.47
C GLN A 181 3.48 -10.68 -4.51
N VAL A 182 3.91 -11.37 -5.57
CA VAL A 182 5.32 -11.62 -5.88
C VAL A 182 5.66 -10.87 -7.15
N ALA A 183 6.70 -10.06 -7.10
CA ALA A 183 7.33 -9.53 -8.30
C ALA A 183 8.22 -10.63 -8.89
N ALA A 184 7.91 -11.09 -10.10
CA ALA A 184 8.71 -12.10 -10.81
C ALA A 184 9.39 -11.44 -12.03
N PRO A 185 10.59 -10.86 -11.88
CA PRO A 185 11.27 -10.15 -12.96
C PRO A 185 11.54 -11.02 -14.20
N ASP A 186 11.72 -12.33 -14.02
CA ASP A 186 11.94 -13.27 -15.14
C ASP A 186 10.70 -13.43 -16.05
N VAL A 187 9.50 -13.15 -15.53
CA VAL A 187 8.24 -13.20 -16.31
C VAL A 187 8.05 -11.93 -17.15
N ALA A 188 8.63 -10.80 -16.73
CA ALA A 188 8.61 -9.55 -17.50
C ALA A 188 9.45 -9.64 -18.79
N GLY A 189 10.42 -10.56 -18.84
CA GLY A 189 11.17 -10.88 -20.06
C GLY A 189 10.34 -11.68 -21.08
N ALA A 190 9.49 -12.59 -20.62
CA ALA A 190 8.61 -13.42 -21.46
C ALA A 190 7.32 -12.70 -21.92
N SER A 191 6.89 -11.65 -21.20
CA SER A 191 5.65 -10.91 -21.49
C SER A 191 5.79 -9.74 -22.47
N ARG A 192 7.04 -9.44 -22.90
CA ARG A 192 7.32 -8.44 -23.95
C ARG A 192 7.01 -8.94 -25.36
N ASP A 193 6.78 -10.24 -25.54
CA ASP A 193 6.45 -10.80 -26.84
C ASP A 193 4.94 -10.70 -27.11
N GLU A 194 4.59 -10.05 -28.22
CA GLU A 194 3.25 -9.61 -28.58
C GLU A 194 2.25 -10.78 -28.61
N GLY A 195 1.46 -10.92 -27.54
CA GLY A 195 0.28 -11.79 -27.48
C GLY A 195 0.53 -13.29 -27.25
N ARG A 196 1.73 -13.82 -27.50
CA ARG A 196 2.02 -15.27 -27.42
C ARG A 196 2.35 -15.78 -26.01
N GLY A 197 2.87 -14.93 -25.12
CA GLY A 197 3.32 -15.35 -23.79
C GLY A 197 2.20 -15.85 -22.87
N PHE A 198 1.03 -15.21 -22.89
CA PHE A 198 -0.08 -15.61 -22.02
C PHE A 198 -0.89 -16.80 -22.51
N GLU A 199 -1.01 -16.98 -23.82
CA GLU A 199 -1.61 -18.19 -24.38
C GLU A 199 -0.73 -19.41 -24.06
N ALA A 200 0.59 -19.30 -24.26
CA ALA A 200 1.53 -20.35 -23.90
C ALA A 200 1.54 -20.64 -22.38
N LEU A 201 1.53 -19.59 -21.54
CA LEU A 201 1.43 -19.74 -20.09
C LEU A 201 0.11 -20.39 -19.67
N ALA A 202 -1.01 -19.98 -20.27
CA ALA A 202 -2.32 -20.57 -19.99
C ALA A 202 -2.35 -22.06 -20.35
N GLU A 203 -1.84 -22.44 -21.52
CA GLU A 203 -1.72 -23.86 -21.92
C GLU A 203 -0.89 -24.66 -20.91
N ARG A 204 0.30 -24.15 -20.54
CA ARG A 204 1.18 -24.82 -19.57
C ARG A 204 0.50 -25.00 -18.21
N LEU A 205 -0.24 -23.99 -17.76
CA LEU A 205 -0.92 -24.02 -16.46
C LEU A 205 -2.18 -24.91 -16.43
N ARG A 206 -2.76 -25.31 -17.58
CA ARG A 206 -3.90 -26.25 -17.61
C ARG A 206 -3.56 -27.62 -17.04
N ALA A 207 -2.29 -28.04 -17.12
CA ALA A 207 -1.82 -29.25 -16.47
C ALA A 207 -1.93 -29.14 -14.94
N ALA A 208 -1.64 -27.96 -14.38
CA ALA A 208 -1.65 -27.71 -12.94
C ALA A 208 -3.05 -27.46 -12.36
N GLY A 209 -4.02 -27.06 -13.17
CA GLY A 209 -5.33 -26.68 -12.63
C GLY A 209 -6.33 -26.09 -13.61
N GLU A 210 -7.38 -25.51 -13.04
CA GLU A 210 -8.43 -24.81 -13.80
C GLU A 210 -7.92 -23.41 -14.17
N VAL A 211 -7.87 -23.11 -15.48
CA VAL A 211 -7.27 -21.88 -16.01
C VAL A 211 -8.34 -20.96 -16.60
N THR A 212 -8.29 -19.71 -16.19
CA THR A 212 -9.01 -18.59 -16.80
C THR A 212 -8.01 -17.60 -17.36
N ALA A 213 -8.04 -17.35 -18.66
CA ALA A 213 -7.13 -16.43 -19.32
C ALA A 213 -7.89 -15.38 -20.13
N ASN A 214 -7.35 -14.16 -20.16
CA ASN A 214 -7.79 -13.11 -21.08
C ASN A 214 -6.56 -12.31 -21.53
N ARG A 215 -6.77 -11.29 -22.37
CA ARG A 215 -5.65 -10.48 -22.86
C ARG A 215 -4.82 -9.81 -21.75
N PHE A 216 -5.35 -9.58 -20.56
CA PHE A 216 -4.70 -8.83 -19.48
C PHE A 216 -4.06 -9.70 -18.39
N LEU A 217 -4.55 -10.92 -18.19
CA LEU A 217 -4.11 -11.81 -17.12
C LEU A 217 -4.30 -13.30 -17.45
N VAL A 218 -3.53 -14.14 -16.76
CA VAL A 218 -3.76 -15.59 -16.66
C VAL A 218 -3.96 -15.94 -15.20
N ARG A 219 -5.07 -16.58 -14.89
CA ARG A 219 -5.37 -17.11 -13.55
C ARG A 219 -5.44 -18.63 -13.61
N VAL A 220 -4.80 -19.30 -12.66
CA VAL A 220 -4.93 -20.76 -12.46
C VAL A 220 -5.35 -21.05 -11.02
N ARG A 221 -6.37 -21.86 -10.82
CA ARG A 221 -6.70 -22.51 -9.54
C ARG A 221 -6.00 -23.86 -9.51
N LEU A 222 -5.02 -24.02 -8.62
CA LEU A 222 -4.14 -25.18 -8.56
C LEU A 222 -4.87 -26.37 -7.92
N ARG A 223 -4.81 -27.53 -8.56
CA ARG A 223 -5.50 -28.74 -8.09
C ARG A 223 -4.89 -29.31 -6.82
N ASP A 224 -3.56 -29.36 -6.75
CA ASP A 224 -2.82 -30.10 -5.73
C ASP A 224 -2.28 -29.21 -4.59
N GLU A 225 -2.58 -27.91 -4.62
CA GLU A 225 -2.13 -26.95 -3.62
C GLU A 225 -3.30 -26.48 -2.77
N ARG A 226 -3.10 -26.50 -1.44
CA ARG A 226 -4.08 -26.01 -0.45
C ARG A 226 -3.41 -25.05 0.53
N GLY A 227 -4.12 -23.99 0.88
CA GLY A 227 -3.71 -23.06 1.92
C GLY A 227 -3.71 -23.68 3.30
N ALA A 228 -3.19 -22.95 4.29
CA ALA A 228 -3.07 -23.45 5.66
C ALA A 228 -4.43 -23.74 6.31
N GLY A 229 -5.51 -23.08 5.86
CA GLY A 229 -6.89 -23.31 6.28
C GLY A 229 -7.67 -24.26 5.36
N GLY A 230 -7.02 -24.94 4.41
CA GLY A 230 -7.66 -25.84 3.45
C GLY A 230 -8.30 -25.15 2.24
N GLU A 231 -8.11 -23.83 2.09
CA GLU A 231 -8.57 -23.07 0.94
C GLU A 231 -7.82 -23.42 -0.36
N ASP A 232 -8.47 -23.25 -1.50
CA ASP A 232 -7.84 -23.44 -2.80
C ASP A 232 -6.75 -22.38 -3.05
N VAL A 233 -5.60 -22.81 -3.54
CA VAL A 233 -4.53 -21.90 -3.95
C VAL A 233 -4.73 -21.49 -5.40
N SER A 234 -4.59 -20.19 -5.70
CA SER A 234 -4.63 -19.71 -7.09
C SER A 234 -3.52 -18.70 -7.39
N LEU A 235 -3.02 -18.73 -8.62
CA LEU A 235 -2.03 -17.77 -9.12
C LEU A 235 -2.71 -16.88 -10.16
N THR A 236 -2.56 -15.57 -10.06
CA THR A 236 -3.00 -14.60 -11.07
C THR A 236 -1.79 -13.82 -11.56
N VAL A 237 -1.40 -14.05 -12.81
CA VAL A 237 -0.23 -13.45 -13.46
C VAL A 237 -0.68 -12.30 -14.36
N PHE A 238 -0.08 -11.12 -14.18
CA PHE A 238 -0.33 -9.90 -14.93
C PHE A 238 0.75 -9.65 -15.98
N ARG A 239 0.45 -8.83 -17.00
CA ARG A 239 1.37 -8.56 -18.13
C ARG A 239 2.72 -8.01 -17.69
N ASP A 240 2.77 -7.29 -16.59
CA ASP A 240 3.97 -6.68 -16.06
C ASP A 240 4.82 -7.65 -15.21
N GLY A 241 4.49 -8.96 -15.22
CA GLY A 241 5.20 -9.98 -14.45
C GLY A 241 4.79 -10.04 -12.98
N ARG A 242 3.89 -9.15 -12.52
CA ARG A 242 3.31 -9.27 -11.18
C ARG A 242 2.49 -10.54 -11.10
N THR A 243 2.65 -11.29 -10.01
CA THR A 243 1.84 -12.47 -9.74
C THR A 243 1.22 -12.38 -8.37
N ILE A 244 -0.10 -12.50 -8.28
CA ILE A 244 -0.83 -12.62 -7.00
C ILE A 244 -1.06 -14.10 -6.71
N VAL A 245 -0.56 -14.56 -5.57
CA VAL A 245 -0.77 -15.91 -5.04
C VAL A 245 -1.84 -15.85 -3.96
N SER A 246 -3.05 -16.35 -4.21
CA SER A 246 -4.10 -16.49 -3.21
C SER A 246 -4.07 -17.89 -2.56
N GLY A 247 -4.47 -17.99 -1.29
CA GLY A 247 -4.38 -19.20 -0.47
C GLY A 247 -3.10 -19.30 0.39
N THR A 248 -2.35 -18.21 0.54
CA THR A 248 -1.21 -18.13 1.46
C THR A 248 -0.89 -16.68 1.87
N THR A 249 -0.46 -16.49 3.11
CA THR A 249 0.15 -15.23 3.61
C THR A 249 1.67 -15.33 3.75
N ASP A 250 2.24 -16.52 3.49
CA ASP A 250 3.67 -16.78 3.60
C ASP A 250 4.38 -16.40 2.30
N GLY A 251 5.21 -15.36 2.37
CA GLY A 251 5.99 -14.87 1.25
C GLY A 251 6.99 -15.89 0.68
N VAL A 252 7.56 -16.77 1.51
CA VAL A 252 8.47 -17.84 1.06
C VAL A 252 7.70 -18.86 0.23
N ARG A 253 6.55 -19.31 0.73
CA ARG A 253 5.66 -20.23 0.02
C ARG A 253 5.16 -19.63 -1.28
N ALA A 254 4.73 -18.37 -1.25
CA ALA A 254 4.27 -17.66 -2.44
C ALA A 254 5.34 -17.61 -3.54
N ARG A 255 6.58 -17.25 -3.20
CA ARG A 255 7.71 -17.25 -4.14
C ARG A 255 7.99 -18.65 -4.70
N SER A 256 7.95 -19.68 -3.86
CA SER A 256 8.16 -21.07 -4.29
C SER A 256 7.10 -21.51 -5.31
N LEU A 257 5.82 -21.17 -5.07
CA LEU A 257 4.72 -21.45 -6.00
C LEU A 257 4.89 -20.70 -7.32
N VAL A 258 5.26 -19.43 -7.28
CA VAL A 258 5.50 -18.63 -8.50
C VAL A 258 6.69 -19.18 -9.29
N ALA A 259 7.80 -19.53 -8.63
CA ALA A 259 8.95 -20.14 -9.30
C ALA A 259 8.59 -21.48 -9.95
N ARG A 260 7.84 -22.34 -9.23
CA ARG A 260 7.44 -23.67 -9.70
C ARG A 260 6.49 -23.60 -10.91
N TYR A 261 5.47 -22.76 -10.84
CA TYR A 261 4.38 -22.77 -11.82
C TYR A 261 4.49 -21.67 -12.86
N VAL A 262 5.14 -20.55 -12.57
CA VAL A 262 5.25 -19.41 -13.51
C VAL A 262 6.68 -19.31 -14.08
N GLY A 263 7.71 -19.62 -13.30
CA GLY A 263 9.12 -19.55 -13.71
C GLY A 263 9.65 -20.72 -14.56
N ALA A 264 8.84 -21.75 -14.79
CA ALA A 264 9.17 -22.90 -15.65
C ALA A 264 8.78 -22.70 -17.13
#